data_AF-A0A447Y0G4-F1
#
_entry.id   AF-A0A447Y0G4-F1
#
_cell.length_a   1.000
_cell.length_b   1.000
_cell.length_c   1.000
_cell.angle_alpha   90.00
_cell.angle_beta   90.00
_cell.angle_gamma   90.00
#
_symmetry.space_group_name_H-M   'P 1'
#
loop_
_entity.id
_entity.type
_entity.pdbx_description
1 polymer ?
#
loop_
_entity_poly.entity_id
_entity_poly.type
_entity_poly.pdbx_seq_one_letter_code
_entity_poly.pdbx_strand_id
1 'polypeptide(L)'
;MQALPILAPTTLGRANRLPIRAGVKRDLRYMITAGVQNNIPVVIGTAGGSGAAPHLEWCREIIHEIAREEHLSFSMALIPADVDKAIVHQALDNGKITALDFVPPLTHDAIDESTYIVAQMGIEPFQQR
;
A
#
# COMPACT_ATOMS: atom_id res chain seq x y z
N MET A 1 -4.62 25.93 -8.86
CA MET A 1 -3.41 25.09 -8.87
C MET A 1 -3.68 23.90 -7.95
N GLN A 2 -4.31 22.86 -8.47
CA GLN A 2 -4.64 21.66 -7.69
C GLN A 2 -3.41 20.75 -7.71
N ALA A 3 -2.79 20.56 -6.55
CA ALA A 3 -1.74 19.57 -6.38
C ALA A 3 -2.33 18.19 -6.71
N LEU A 4 -1.77 17.52 -7.72
CA LEU A 4 -1.92 16.07 -7.84
C LEU A 4 -1.32 15.46 -6.56
N PRO A 5 -2.07 14.68 -5.77
CA PRO A 5 -1.47 13.92 -4.69
C PRO A 5 -0.72 12.75 -5.31
N ILE A 6 0.53 12.98 -5.69
CA ILE A 6 1.50 11.87 -5.76
C ILE A 6 1.65 11.41 -4.32
N LEU A 7 1.02 10.28 -3.97
CA LEU A 7 1.02 9.70 -2.64
C LEU A 7 2.46 9.38 -2.22
N ALA A 8 3.03 10.25 -1.38
CA ALA A 8 4.35 10.09 -0.79
C ALA A 8 4.33 9.03 0.34
N PRO A 9 5.49 8.45 0.74
CA PRO A 9 5.61 7.25 1.59
C PRO A 9 5.20 7.41 3.07
N THR A 10 4.64 8.55 3.48
CA THR A 10 4.59 8.97 4.90
C THR A 10 3.38 8.46 5.70
N THR A 11 2.54 7.59 5.14
CA THR A 11 1.28 7.12 5.77
C THR A 11 1.22 5.62 6.07
N LEU A 12 2.33 4.89 5.97
CA LEU A 12 2.39 3.44 6.30
C LEU A 12 1.96 3.17 7.76
N GLY A 13 1.16 2.13 7.99
CA GLY A 13 0.71 1.67 9.31
C GLY A 13 -0.32 2.51 10.08
N ARG A 14 -0.73 3.71 9.61
CA ARG A 14 -1.67 4.57 10.36
C ARG A 14 -3.12 4.35 9.93
N ALA A 15 -4.03 4.19 10.90
CA ALA A 15 -5.48 3.98 10.66
C ALA A 15 -6.27 5.25 10.27
N ASN A 16 -5.63 6.42 10.11
CA ASN A 16 -6.34 7.69 10.04
C ASN A 16 -6.40 8.32 8.64
N ARG A 17 -7.66 8.47 8.19
CA ARG A 17 -8.20 9.13 6.99
C ARG A 17 -7.74 8.54 5.65
N LEU A 18 -8.55 7.59 5.16
CA LEU A 18 -8.62 7.26 3.74
C LEU A 18 -8.74 8.57 2.94
N PRO A 19 -7.98 8.74 1.84
CA PRO A 19 -8.20 9.87 0.96
C PRO A 19 -9.66 9.81 0.46
N ILE A 20 -10.26 10.98 0.17
CA ILE A 20 -11.66 11.04 -0.29
C ILE A 20 -11.79 10.08 -1.48
N ARG A 21 -12.60 9.04 -1.34
CA ARG A 21 -12.73 7.94 -2.31
C ARG A 21 -12.91 8.43 -3.75
N ALA A 22 -13.65 9.52 -3.92
CA ALA A 22 -13.88 10.15 -5.21
C ALA A 22 -12.58 10.64 -5.88
N GLY A 23 -11.64 11.20 -5.12
CA GLY A 23 -10.32 11.62 -5.61
C GLY A 23 -9.48 10.42 -6.06
N VAL A 24 -9.37 9.40 -5.20
CA VAL A 24 -8.63 8.17 -5.53
C VAL A 24 -9.21 7.48 -6.77
N LYS A 25 -10.53 7.33 -6.85
CA LYS A 25 -11.19 6.76 -8.03
C LYS A 25 -10.92 7.59 -9.30
N ARG A 26 -10.90 8.93 -9.19
CA ARG A 26 -10.59 9.80 -10.32
C ARG A 26 -9.16 9.58 -10.83
N ASP A 27 -8.19 9.59 -9.94
CA ASP A 27 -6.78 9.45 -10.31
C ASP A 27 -6.48 8.05 -10.85
N LEU A 28 -6.99 7.01 -10.18
CA LEU A 28 -6.88 5.62 -10.65
C LEU A 28 -7.53 5.44 -12.03
N ARG A 29 -8.67 6.09 -12.30
CA ARG A 29 -9.32 6.00 -13.61
C ARG A 29 -8.40 6.50 -14.71
N TYR A 30 -7.79 7.67 -14.55
CA TYR A 30 -6.87 8.19 -15.57
C TYR A 30 -5.67 7.27 -15.78
N MET A 31 -5.05 6.79 -14.69
CA MET A 31 -3.87 5.92 -14.77
C MET A 31 -4.18 4.59 -15.45
N ILE A 32 -5.26 3.92 -15.04
CA ILE A 32 -5.61 2.58 -15.54
C ILE A 32 -6.10 2.66 -16.98
N THR A 33 -6.98 3.62 -17.31
CA THR A 33 -7.47 3.79 -18.69
C THR A 33 -6.31 4.09 -19.64
N ALA A 34 -5.42 5.02 -19.29
CA ALA A 34 -4.25 5.34 -20.11
C ALA A 34 -3.28 4.15 -20.22
N GLY A 35 -3.02 3.45 -19.11
CA GLY A 35 -2.15 2.27 -19.10
C GLY A 35 -2.65 1.16 -20.01
N VAL A 36 -3.93 0.81 -19.92
CA VAL A 36 -4.57 -0.21 -20.77
C VAL A 36 -4.53 0.20 -22.24
N GLN A 37 -4.91 1.44 -22.56
CA GLN A 37 -4.92 1.93 -23.95
C GLN A 37 -3.53 1.95 -24.60
N ASN A 38 -2.48 2.23 -23.82
CA ASN A 38 -1.11 2.31 -24.32
C ASN A 38 -0.30 1.01 -24.12
N ASN A 39 -0.92 -0.05 -23.58
CA ASN A 39 -0.24 -1.28 -23.19
C ASN A 39 0.96 -1.04 -22.24
N ILE A 40 0.82 -0.09 -21.31
CA ILE A 40 1.83 0.25 -20.30
C ILE A 40 1.40 -0.35 -18.96
N PRO A 41 2.27 -1.14 -18.28
CA PRO A 41 1.99 -1.65 -16.94
C PRO A 41 1.79 -0.50 -15.93
N VAL A 42 0.72 -0.60 -15.14
CA VAL A 42 0.42 0.36 -14.07
C VAL A 42 0.73 -0.29 -12.73
N VAL A 43 1.56 0.38 -11.93
CA VAL A 43 1.91 -0.05 -10.57
C VAL A 43 1.30 0.94 -9.59
N ILE A 44 0.59 0.43 -8.59
CA ILE A 44 -0.05 1.23 -7.55
C ILE A 44 0.62 0.88 -6.21
N GLY A 45 1.33 1.84 -5.63
CA GLY A 45 1.98 1.71 -4.31
C GLY A 45 0.99 1.86 -3.16
N THR A 46 1.27 1.15 -2.04
CA THR A 46 0.54 1.17 -0.75
C THR A 46 -1.00 1.08 -0.83
N ALA A 47 -1.53 0.62 -1.97
CA ALA A 47 -2.95 0.57 -2.28
C ALA A 47 -3.70 1.90 -2.02
N GLY A 48 -3.05 3.04 -2.27
CA GLY A 48 -3.65 4.36 -2.06
C GLY A 48 -3.72 4.80 -0.59
N GLY A 49 -3.09 4.07 0.34
CA GLY A 49 -3.17 4.31 1.78
C GLY A 49 -1.93 3.79 2.52
N SER A 50 -2.16 3.02 3.60
CA SER A 50 -1.09 2.58 4.50
C SER A 50 -0.57 1.17 4.24
N GLY A 51 -1.01 0.53 3.15
CA GLY A 51 -0.49 -0.74 2.65
C GLY A 51 -1.04 -2.02 3.32
N ALA A 52 -1.77 -1.91 4.42
CA ALA A 52 -2.37 -3.08 5.09
C ALA A 52 -3.51 -3.71 4.27
N ALA A 53 -3.85 -4.97 4.57
CA ALA A 53 -4.85 -5.76 3.84
C ALA A 53 -6.19 -5.03 3.58
N PRO A 54 -6.78 -4.26 4.52
CA PRO A 54 -8.01 -3.52 4.25
C PRO A 54 -7.85 -2.44 3.16
N HIS A 55 -6.68 -1.82 3.05
CA HIS A 55 -6.39 -0.82 2.02
C HIS A 55 -6.21 -1.47 0.66
N LEU A 56 -5.54 -2.62 0.62
CA LEU A 56 -5.37 -3.43 -0.59
C LEU A 56 -6.73 -3.83 -1.16
N GLU A 57 -7.61 -4.33 -0.30
CA GLU A 57 -8.96 -4.74 -0.69
C GLU A 57 -9.81 -3.55 -1.15
N TRP A 58 -9.80 -2.45 -0.40
CA TRP A 58 -10.50 -1.22 -0.77
C TRP A 58 -10.06 -0.66 -2.13
N CYS A 59 -8.75 -0.65 -2.41
CA CYS A 59 -8.21 -0.22 -3.70
C CYS A 59 -8.65 -1.16 -4.82
N ARG A 60 -8.59 -2.48 -4.58
CA ARG A 60 -9.06 -3.52 -5.53
C ARG A 60 -10.51 -3.30 -5.92
N GLU A 61 -11.40 -3.00 -4.96
CA GLU A 61 -12.81 -2.71 -5.23
C GLU A 61 -12.99 -1.49 -6.14
N ILE A 62 -12.24 -0.41 -5.90
CA ILE A 62 -12.26 0.79 -6.76
C ILE A 62 -11.80 0.46 -8.18
N ILE A 63 -10.74 -0.34 -8.32
CA ILE A 63 -10.22 -0.77 -9.63
C ILE A 63 -11.26 -1.60 -10.38
N HIS A 64 -11.94 -2.54 -9.72
CA HIS A 64 -13.02 -3.32 -10.33
C HIS A 64 -14.23 -2.47 -10.71
N GLU A 65 -14.56 -1.44 -9.93
CA GLU A 65 -15.59 -0.48 -10.28
C GLU A 65 -15.22 0.28 -11.57
N ILE A 66 -14.00 0.81 -11.65
CA ILE A 66 -13.49 1.50 -12.84
C ILE A 66 -13.47 0.57 -14.06
N ALA A 67 -12.97 -0.66 -13.91
CA ALA A 67 -12.89 -1.61 -15.02
C ALA A 67 -14.28 -1.92 -15.62
N ARG A 68 -15.31 -1.99 -14.78
CA ARG A 68 -16.70 -2.16 -15.22
C ARG A 68 -17.25 -0.92 -15.91
N GLU A 69 -17.02 0.26 -15.36
CA GLU A 69 -17.51 1.54 -15.91
C GLU A 69 -16.86 1.89 -17.25
N GLU A 70 -15.57 1.62 -17.39
CA GLU A 70 -14.77 1.98 -18.57
C GLU A 70 -14.64 0.82 -19.58
N HIS A 71 -15.32 -0.31 -19.31
CA HIS A 71 -15.28 -1.53 -20.14
C HIS A 71 -13.86 -2.03 -20.43
N LEU A 72 -12.98 -2.00 -19.43
CA LEU A 72 -11.58 -2.38 -19.55
C LEU A 72 -11.37 -3.87 -19.27
N SER A 73 -10.40 -4.47 -19.96
CA SER A 73 -9.90 -5.82 -19.69
C SER A 73 -8.39 -5.78 -19.50
N PHE A 74 -7.90 -6.33 -18.39
CA PHE A 74 -6.48 -6.40 -18.05
C PHE A 74 -6.26 -7.47 -16.97
N SER A 75 -5.01 -7.94 -16.85
CA SER A 75 -4.58 -8.77 -15.72
C SER A 75 -4.19 -7.89 -14.53
N MET A 76 -4.57 -8.29 -13.32
CA MET A 76 -4.21 -7.61 -12.08
C MET A 76 -3.64 -8.61 -11.08
N ALA A 77 -2.56 -8.23 -10.41
CA ALA A 77 -1.98 -8.97 -9.29
C ALA A 77 -2.04 -8.11 -8.02
N LEU A 78 -2.23 -8.77 -6.87
CA LEU A 78 -2.22 -8.13 -5.56
C LEU A 78 -1.00 -8.63 -4.80
N ILE A 79 -0.29 -7.71 -4.15
CA ILE A 79 0.92 -8.02 -3.38
C ILE A 79 0.65 -7.62 -1.93
N PRO A 80 0.25 -8.56 -1.05
CA PRO A 80 0.04 -8.28 0.37
C PRO A 80 1.38 -8.06 1.06
N ALA A 81 1.40 -7.14 2.03
CA ALA A 81 2.59 -6.78 2.79
C ALA A 81 2.44 -6.97 4.30
N ASP A 82 1.27 -7.39 4.79
CA ASP A 82 0.99 -7.57 6.20
C ASP A 82 1.95 -8.60 6.85
N VAL A 83 2.43 -8.28 8.05
CA VAL A 83 3.31 -9.12 8.86
C VAL A 83 2.61 -9.43 10.17
N ASP A 84 2.55 -10.71 10.51
CA ASP A 84 1.96 -11.17 11.77
C ASP A 84 2.79 -10.66 12.96
N LYS A 85 2.13 -10.10 13.97
CA LYS A 85 2.76 -9.62 15.21
C LYS A 85 3.60 -10.70 15.88
N ALA A 86 3.18 -11.97 15.83
CA ALA A 86 3.94 -13.08 16.40
C ALA A 86 5.34 -13.21 15.77
N ILE A 87 5.45 -12.98 14.46
CA ILE A 87 6.75 -12.96 13.76
C ILE A 87 7.60 -11.80 14.26
N VAL A 88 6.98 -10.63 14.47
CA VAL A 88 7.68 -9.42 14.92
C VAL A 88 8.16 -9.57 16.37
N HIS A 89 7.33 -10.09 17.28
CA HIS A 89 7.73 -10.40 18.64
C HIS A 89 8.89 -11.39 18.66
N GLN A 90 8.78 -12.49 17.91
CA GLN A 90 9.85 -13.48 17.84
C GLN A 90 11.15 -12.88 17.26
N ALA A 91 11.06 -11.95 16.31
CA ALA A 91 12.23 -11.27 15.77
C ALA A 91 12.87 -10.32 16.80
N LEU A 92 12.06 -9.64 17.62
CA LEU A 92 12.52 -8.78 18.70
C LEU A 92 13.22 -9.59 19.80
N ASP A 93 12.60 -10.68 20.26
CA ASP A 93 13.17 -11.59 21.27
C ASP A 93 14.52 -12.16 20.84
N ASN A 94 14.67 -12.44 19.55
CA ASN A 94 15.89 -12.98 18.97
C ASN A 94 16.92 -11.90 18.58
N GLY A 95 16.66 -10.62 18.87
CA GLY A 95 17.56 -9.51 18.52
C GLY A 95 17.77 -9.30 17.02
N LYS A 96 16.84 -9.78 16.16
CA LYS A 96 16.93 -9.66 14.69
C LYS A 96 16.43 -8.33 14.15
N ILE A 97 15.62 -7.62 14.94
CA ILE A 97 15.11 -6.30 14.61
C ILE A 97 15.41 -5.34 15.77
N THR A 98 15.65 -4.09 15.43
CA THR A 98 15.85 -3.00 16.38
C THR A 98 15.05 -1.80 15.93
N ALA A 99 14.81 -0.86 16.85
CA ALA A 99 14.31 0.45 16.46
C ALA A 99 15.29 1.13 15.49
N LEU A 100 14.74 1.99 14.62
CA LEU A 100 15.55 2.92 13.83
C LEU A 100 16.17 3.99 14.74
N ASP A 101 17.17 4.70 14.22
CA ASP A 101 17.71 5.85 14.94
C ASP A 101 16.65 6.95 15.09
N PHE A 102 16.67 7.64 16.23
CA PHE A 102 15.80 8.78 16.55
C PHE A 102 14.28 8.50 16.61
N VAL A 103 13.87 7.25 16.80
CA VAL A 103 12.45 6.89 17.08
C VAL A 103 12.32 6.25 18.48
N PRO A 104 11.10 6.18 19.04
CA PRO A 104 10.88 5.46 20.31
C PRO A 104 11.39 4.01 20.26
N PRO A 105 11.76 3.43 21.41
CA PRO A 105 12.19 2.04 21.47
C PRO A 105 11.15 1.07 20.90
N LEU A 106 11.62 0.05 20.19
CA LEU A 106 10.78 -1.06 19.75
C LEU A 106 10.55 -1.99 20.95
N THR A 107 9.32 -2.02 21.46
CA THR A 107 8.90 -2.85 22.59
C THR A 107 7.77 -3.79 22.18
N HIS A 108 7.50 -4.82 22.99
CA HIS A 108 6.33 -5.69 22.78
C HIS A 108 5.03 -4.87 22.83
N ASP A 109 4.90 -3.95 23.79
CA ASP A 109 3.75 -3.05 23.88
C ASP A 109 3.54 -2.23 22.60
N ALA A 110 4.62 -1.71 21.99
CA ALA A 110 4.52 -0.97 20.72
C ALA A 110 4.05 -1.85 19.54
N ILE A 111 4.44 -3.13 19.53
CA ILE A 111 3.96 -4.12 18.54
C ILE A 111 2.46 -4.40 18.78
N ASP A 112 2.05 -4.55 20.03
CA ASP A 112 0.66 -4.80 20.40
C ASP A 112 -0.27 -3.61 20.13
N GLU A 113 0.20 -2.39 20.32
CA GLU A 113 -0.53 -1.16 20.02
C GLU A 113 -0.67 -0.90 18.51
N SER A 114 0.25 -1.44 17.69
CA SER A 114 0.22 -1.27 16.24
C SER A 114 -1.02 -1.94 15.63
N THR A 115 -1.87 -1.19 14.92
CA THR A 115 -3.10 -1.74 14.33
C THR A 115 -2.81 -2.74 13.20
N TYR A 116 -1.84 -2.40 12.34
CA TYR A 116 -1.33 -3.26 11.28
C TYR A 116 0.18 -3.08 11.17
N ILE A 117 0.90 -4.16 10.90
CA ILE A 117 2.34 -4.12 10.59
C ILE A 117 2.50 -4.58 9.16
N VAL A 118 3.26 -3.82 8.37
CA VAL A 118 3.49 -4.11 6.95
C VAL A 118 4.97 -4.05 6.63
N ALA A 119 5.40 -4.92 5.72
CA ALA A 119 6.73 -4.87 5.16
C ALA A 119 6.87 -3.71 4.18
N GLN A 120 8.00 -3.00 4.25
CA GLN A 120 8.37 -2.05 3.20
C GLN A 120 8.97 -2.83 2.02
N MET A 121 8.39 -2.67 0.84
CA MET A 121 8.90 -3.24 -0.41
C MET A 121 9.40 -2.11 -1.29
N GLY A 122 10.66 -2.19 -1.74
CA GLY A 122 11.19 -1.27 -2.73
C GLY A 122 10.82 -1.70 -4.16
N ILE A 123 11.55 -1.16 -5.14
CA ILE A 123 11.33 -1.44 -6.57
C ILE A 123 11.99 -2.73 -7.03
N GLU A 124 12.82 -3.34 -6.18
CA GLU A 124 13.60 -4.53 -6.49
C GLU A 124 12.75 -5.71 -7.01
N PRO A 125 11.52 -5.96 -6.53
CA PRO A 125 10.66 -7.01 -7.08
C PRO A 125 10.28 -6.83 -8.56
N PHE A 126 10.43 -5.60 -9.09
CA PHE A 126 10.09 -5.25 -10.47
C PHE A 126 11.31 -5.03 -11.36
N GLN A 127 12.51 -4.98 -10.79
CA GLN A 127 13.75 -4.87 -11.54
C GLN A 127 14.24 -6.27 -11.90
N GLN A 128 14.35 -6.55 -13.20
CA GLN A 128 15.16 -7.68 -13.66
C GLN A 128 16.63 -7.34 -13.39
N ARG A 129 17.36 -8.27 -12.76
CA ARG A 129 18.82 -8.22 -12.69
C ARG A 129 19.44 -8.72 -13.98
#